data_AF-A0A950BKH1-F1
#
_entry.id   AF-A0A950BKH1-F1
#
_cell.length_a   1.000
_cell.length_b   1.000
_cell.length_c   1.000
_cell.angle_alpha   90.00
_cell.angle_beta   90.00
_cell.angle_gamma   90.00
#
_symmetry.space_group_name_H-M   'P 1'
#
loop_
_entity.id
_entity.type
_entity.pdbx_description
1 polymer ?
#
loop_
_entity_poly.entity_id
_entity_poly.type
_entity_poly.pdbx_seq_one_letter_code
_entity_poly.pdbx_strand_id
1 'polypeptide(L)'
;MKPPEAAPLPRLKIRRLDAPYRWLVQSESDPEIWYGVDLLENNRIGSCDCDHFRYRLSELASQAKLPLNTLRCKHLLVVREALLNALLFSMAESRYNDETKHDRL
;
A
#
# COMPACT_ATOMS: atom_id res chain seq x y z
N MET A 1 20.08 -20.89 -11.92
CA MET A 1 19.83 -19.45 -12.16
C MET A 1 19.17 -18.89 -10.91
N LYS A 2 19.78 -17.90 -10.26
CA LYS A 2 19.21 -17.22 -9.09
C LYS A 2 18.16 -16.22 -9.60
N PRO A 3 16.93 -16.16 -9.07
CA PRO A 3 15.95 -15.17 -9.49
C PRO A 3 16.50 -13.77 -9.27
N PRO A 4 16.17 -12.79 -10.13
CA PRO A 4 16.60 -11.42 -9.94
C PRO A 4 16.08 -10.92 -8.59
N GLU A 5 17.01 -10.53 -7.72
CA GLU A 5 16.72 -9.86 -6.47
C GLU A 5 15.95 -8.59 -6.81
N ALA A 6 14.66 -8.53 -6.44
CA ALA A 6 13.83 -7.39 -6.74
C ALA A 6 14.49 -6.16 -6.10
N ALA A 7 14.90 -5.19 -6.92
CA ALA A 7 15.45 -3.95 -6.41
C ALA A 7 14.47 -3.35 -5.39
N PRO A 8 14.93 -2.92 -4.20
CA PRO A 8 14.05 -2.36 -3.19
C PRO A 8 13.31 -1.18 -3.81
N LEU A 9 11.98 -1.19 -3.71
CA LEU A 9 11.17 -0.08 -4.17
C LEU A 9 11.69 1.20 -3.50
N PRO A 10 11.85 2.31 -4.24
CA PRO A 10 12.28 3.56 -3.64
C PRO A 10 11.28 3.93 -2.55
N ARG A 11 11.82 4.20 -1.36
CA ARG A 11 11.05 4.43 -0.14
C ARG A 11 10.37 5.80 -0.22
N LEU A 12 9.31 5.90 -1.01
CA LEU A 12 8.45 7.07 -1.01
C LEU A 12 7.92 7.27 0.40
N LYS A 13 7.95 8.51 0.89
CA LYS A 13 7.40 8.83 2.20
C LYS A 13 5.90 8.65 2.16
N ILE A 14 5.36 8.01 3.19
CA ILE A 14 3.92 7.82 3.35
C ILE A 14 3.45 8.42 4.67
N ARG A 15 2.22 8.94 4.67
CA ARG A 15 1.51 9.38 5.88
C ARG A 15 0.11 8.78 5.86
N ARG A 16 -0.29 8.13 6.96
CA ARG A 16 -1.66 7.63 7.11
C ARG A 16 -2.57 8.80 7.47
N LEU A 17 -3.76 8.83 6.88
CA LEU A 17 -4.82 9.78 7.22
C LEU A 17 -5.77 9.18 8.27
N ASP A 18 -6.60 10.03 8.89
CA ASP A 18 -7.53 9.62 9.96
C ASP A 18 -8.60 8.62 9.49
N ALA A 19 -8.84 8.56 8.17
CA ALA A 19 -9.71 7.55 7.58
C ALA A 19 -8.99 6.20 7.45
N PRO A 20 -9.63 5.08 7.85
CA PRO A 20 -9.06 3.76 7.63
C PRO A 20 -8.90 3.56 6.13
N TYR A 21 -7.70 3.16 5.72
CA TYR A 21 -7.34 2.91 4.33
C TYR A 21 -7.09 4.13 3.42
N ARG A 22 -6.85 5.32 3.99
CA ARG A 22 -6.37 6.49 3.24
C ARG A 22 -4.96 6.90 3.64
N TRP A 23 -4.16 7.26 2.64
CA TRP A 23 -2.77 7.70 2.80
C TRP A 23 -2.41 8.87 1.89
N LEU A 24 -1.39 9.62 2.29
CA LEU A 24 -0.64 10.52 1.42
C LEU A 24 0.70 9.88 1.10
N VAL A 25 1.11 9.96 -0.16
CA VAL A 25 2.40 9.48 -0.65
C VAL A 25 3.13 10.63 -1.33
N GLN A 26 4.36 10.91 -0.90
CA GLN A 26 5.17 11.98 -1.49
C GLN A 26 5.52 11.64 -2.94
N SER A 27 5.46 12.62 -3.83
CA SER A 27 5.92 12.47 -5.21
C SER A 27 7.42 12.18 -5.26
N GLU A 28 7.84 11.35 -6.22
CA GLU A 28 9.25 11.04 -6.45
C GLU A 28 10.00 12.22 -7.11
N SER A 29 9.30 12.99 -7.95
CA SER A 29 9.91 14.07 -8.73
C SER A 29 9.91 15.41 -8.01
N ASP A 30 8.99 15.60 -7.05
CA ASP A 30 8.84 16.85 -6.32
C ASP A 30 8.46 16.58 -4.85
N PRO A 31 9.36 16.84 -3.88
CA PRO A 31 9.09 16.58 -2.48
C PRO A 31 7.98 17.45 -1.87
N GLU A 32 7.59 18.55 -2.50
CA GLU A 32 6.49 19.41 -2.01
C GLU A 32 5.11 18.85 -2.38
N ILE A 33 5.04 17.93 -3.35
CA ILE A 33 3.80 17.34 -3.82
C ILE A 33 3.50 16.04 -3.07
N TRP A 34 2.25 15.91 -2.61
CA TRP A 34 1.72 14.71 -1.97
C TRP A 34 0.48 14.23 -2.72
N TYR A 35 0.43 12.92 -2.95
CA TYR A 35 -0.66 12.24 -3.64
C TYR A 35 -1.51 11.44 -2.66
N GLY A 36 -2.81 11.69 -2.65
CA GLY A 36 -3.81 10.87 -1.97
C GLY A 36 -3.94 9.48 -2.59
N VAL A 37 -4.01 8.48 -1.73
CA VAL A 37 -4.26 7.08 -2.07
C VAL A 37 -5.38 6.55 -1.17
N ASP A 38 -6.41 5.96 -1.76
CA ASP A 38 -7.52 5.30 -1.07
C ASP A 38 -7.62 3.86 -1.55
N LEU A 39 -7.47 2.88 -0.65
CA LEU A 39 -7.51 1.46 -1.02
C LEU A 39 -8.93 0.87 -1.08
N LEU A 40 -9.97 1.57 -0.63
CA LEU A 40 -11.34 1.08 -0.66
C LEU A 40 -12.09 1.47 -1.94
N GLU A 41 -11.65 2.52 -2.61
CA GLU A 41 -12.18 2.95 -3.90
C GLU A 41 -12.10 1.85 -4.97
N ASN A 42 -12.93 1.98 -6.01
CA ASN A 42 -12.93 1.09 -7.18
C ASN A 42 -13.01 -0.40 -6.81
N ASN A 43 -13.99 -0.80 -5.97
CA ASN A 43 -14.15 -2.19 -5.50
C ASN A 43 -12.89 -2.75 -4.82
N ARG A 44 -12.23 -1.94 -3.99
CA ARG A 44 -10.99 -2.28 -3.27
C ARG A 44 -9.75 -2.47 -4.16
N ILE A 45 -9.85 -2.12 -5.44
CA ILE A 45 -8.66 -1.98 -6.30
C ILE A 45 -7.88 -0.73 -5.90
N GLY A 46 -8.56 0.27 -5.37
CA GLY A 46 -7.99 1.51 -4.89
C GLY A 46 -7.85 2.57 -5.97
N SER A 47 -7.53 3.77 -5.51
CA SER A 47 -7.35 4.96 -6.32
C SER A 47 -6.12 5.75 -5.89
N CYS A 48 -5.60 6.56 -6.81
CA CYS A 48 -4.56 7.54 -6.53
C CYS A 48 -4.85 8.81 -7.32
N ASP A 49 -4.59 9.97 -6.74
CA ASP A 49 -4.79 11.27 -7.39
C ASP A 49 -3.59 11.74 -8.24
N CYS A 50 -2.55 10.91 -8.38
CA CYS A 50 -1.43 11.22 -9.26
C CYS A 50 -1.83 11.17 -10.75
N ASP A 51 -1.15 11.96 -11.58
CA ASP A 51 -1.43 12.04 -13.01
C ASP A 51 -1.31 10.68 -13.71
N HIS A 52 -0.35 9.85 -13.30
CA HIS A 52 -0.23 8.49 -13.83
C HIS A 52 -1.52 7.70 -13.62
N PHE A 53 -2.10 7.74 -12.41
CA PHE A 53 -3.36 7.04 -12.16
C PHE A 53 -4.51 7.69 -12.93
N ARG A 54 -4.64 9.02 -12.84
CA ARG A 54 -5.74 9.78 -13.44
C ARG A 54 -5.83 9.56 -14.96
N TYR A 55 -4.70 9.60 -15.66
CA TYR A 55 -4.68 9.54 -17.12
C TYR A 55 -4.48 8.14 -17.70
N ARG A 56 -3.95 7.17 -16.94
CA ARG A 56 -3.62 5.84 -17.48
C ARG A 56 -4.38 4.69 -16.84
N LEU A 57 -4.83 4.84 -15.59
CA LEU A 57 -5.32 3.71 -14.79
C LEU A 57 -6.75 3.88 -14.29
N SER A 58 -7.31 5.10 -14.29
CA SER A 58 -8.64 5.42 -13.78
C SER A 58 -9.75 4.62 -14.49
N GLU A 59 -9.71 4.59 -15.82
CA GLU A 59 -10.66 3.81 -16.63
C GLU A 59 -10.55 2.32 -16.33
N LEU A 60 -9.31 1.81 -16.25
CA LEU A 60 -9.07 0.41 -15.91
C LEU A 60 -9.61 0.09 -14.51
N ALA A 61 -9.32 0.94 -13.52
CA ALA A 61 -9.77 0.77 -12.14
C ALA A 61 -11.30 0.70 -12.02
N SER A 62 -12.03 1.40 -12.89
CA SER A 62 -13.49 1.38 -12.92
C SER A 62 -14.10 0.06 -13.39
N GLN A 63 -13.30 -0.82 -14.01
CA GLN A 63 -13.77 -2.11 -14.53
C GLN A 63 -14.00 -3.10 -13.39
N ALA A 64 -15.18 -3.70 -13.37
CA ALA A 64 -15.49 -4.75 -12.41
C ALA A 64 -14.58 -5.98 -12.62
N LYS A 65 -14.05 -6.54 -11.52
CA LYS A 65 -13.31 -7.82 -11.42
C LYS A 65 -11.83 -7.80 -11.84
N LEU A 66 -11.12 -6.70 -11.64
CA LEU A 66 -9.66 -6.73 -11.75
C LEU A 66 -9.02 -7.47 -10.56
N PRO A 67 -7.94 -8.25 -10.79
CA PRO A 67 -7.07 -8.67 -9.72
C PRO A 67 -6.50 -7.46 -8.96
N LEU A 68 -6.31 -7.59 -7.65
CA LEU A 68 -5.84 -6.50 -6.79
C LEU A 68 -4.57 -5.84 -7.38
N ASN A 69 -3.60 -6.64 -7.82
CA ASN A 69 -2.29 -6.18 -8.29
C ASN A 69 -2.21 -5.79 -9.78
N THR A 70 -3.36 -5.59 -10.44
CA THR A 70 -3.38 -5.18 -11.85
C THR A 70 -2.87 -3.75 -12.05
N LEU A 71 -3.23 -2.83 -11.16
CA LEU A 71 -2.83 -1.43 -11.29
C LEU A 71 -1.37 -1.22 -10.83
N ARG A 72 -0.52 -0.77 -11.75
CA ARG A 72 0.91 -0.53 -11.49
C ARG A 72 1.23 0.92 -11.13
N CYS A 73 0.33 1.60 -10.43
CA CYS A 73 0.64 2.90 -9.84
C CYS A 73 1.59 2.72 -8.65
N LYS A 74 2.76 3.36 -8.71
CA LYS A 74 3.79 3.26 -7.66
C LYS A 74 3.28 3.66 -6.28
N HIS A 75 2.47 4.72 -6.18
CA HIS A 75 1.89 5.17 -4.91
C HIS A 75 0.94 4.13 -4.31
N LEU A 76 0.10 3.48 -5.13
CA LEU A 76 -0.76 2.38 -4.68
C LEU A 76 0.06 1.19 -4.20
N LEU A 77 1.12 0.82 -4.92
CA LEU A 77 1.97 -0.31 -4.58
C LEU A 77 2.68 -0.10 -3.23
N VAL A 78 3.28 1.08 -3.02
CA VAL A 78 3.96 1.43 -1.76
C VAL A 78 2.98 1.41 -0.59
N VAL A 79 1.77 1.93 -0.76
CA VAL A 79 0.74 1.92 0.29
C VAL A 79 0.28 0.51 0.65
N ARG A 80 0.11 -0.38 -0.35
CA ARG A 80 -0.24 -1.78 -0.10
C ARG A 80 0.86 -2.54 0.60
N GLU A 81 2.11 -2.32 0.22
CA GLU A 81 3.27 -2.90 0.90
C GLU A 81 3.34 -2.44 2.36
N ALA A 82 3.15 -1.13 2.60
CA ALA A 82 3.12 -0.59 3.96
C ALA A 82 1.99 -1.19 4.81
N LEU A 83 0.79 -1.37 4.24
CA LEU A 83 -0.32 -2.02 4.92
C LEU A 83 -0.02 -3.50 5.21
N LEU A 84 0.50 -4.24 4.23
CA LEU A 84 0.88 -5.64 4.40
C LEU A 84 1.93 -5.80 5.50
N ASN A 85 2.96 -4.95 5.50
CA ASN A 85 3.98 -4.94 6.53
C ASN A 85 3.37 -4.65 7.91
N ALA A 86 2.53 -3.62 8.03
CA ALA A 86 1.87 -3.29 9.30
C ALA A 86 1.00 -4.45 9.83
N LEU A 87 0.28 -5.15 8.95
CA LEU A 87 -0.50 -6.33 9.31
C LEU A 87 0.38 -7.50 9.75
N LEU A 88 1.47 -7.76 9.03
CA LEU A 88 2.42 -8.82 9.39
C LEU A 88 3.07 -8.57 10.76
N PHE A 89 3.50 -7.33 11.03
CA PHE A 89 4.07 -6.97 12.34
C PHE A 89 3.02 -7.06 13.46
N SER A 90 1.80 -6.60 13.23
CA SER A 90 0.71 -6.72 14.20
C SER A 90 0.37 -8.19 14.51
N MET A 91 0.39 -9.07 13.50
CA MET A 91 0.18 -10.51 13.71
C MET A 91 1.35 -11.16 14.45
N ALA A 92 2.58 -10.73 14.20
CA ALA A 92 3.77 -11.22 14.91
C ALA A 92 3.74 -10.83 16.40
N GLU A 93 3.42 -9.58 16.72
CA GLU A 93 3.25 -9.11 18.09
C GLU A 93 2.11 -9.82 18.82
N SER A 94 1.00 -10.09 18.13
CA SER A 94 -0.11 -10.84 18.70
C SER A 94 0.26 -12.27 19.08
N ARG A 95 1.14 -12.94 18.33
CA ARG A 95 1.61 -14.31 18.63
C ARG A 95 2.59 -14.32 19.80
N TYR A 96 3.53 -13.38 19.83
CA TYR A 96 4.49 -13.25 20.93
C TYR A 96 3.82 -12.95 22.27
N ASN A 97 2.77 -12.10 22.28
CA ASN A 97 2.00 -11.79 23.48
C ASN A 97 1.05 -12.91 23.93
N ASP A 98 0.81 -13.92 23.09
CA ASP A 98 0.03 -15.12 23.44
C ASP A 98 0.95 -16.18 24.07
N GLU A 99 2.11 -16.43 23.45
CA GLU A 99 3.11 -17.38 23.95
C GLU A 99 3.70 -16.96 25.31
N THR A 100 3.96 -15.67 25.52
CA THR A 100 4.48 -15.16 26.80
C THR A 100 3.46 -15.17 27.96
N LYS A 101 2.17 -15.44 27.69
CA LYS A 101 1.15 -15.62 28.73
C LYS A 101 1.05 -17.07 29.23
N HIS A 102 1.70 -18.03 28.57
CA HIS A 102 1.68 -19.43 28.99
C HIS A 102 2.93 -19.88 29.76
N ASP A 103 4.00 -19.08 29.77
CA ASP A 103 5.23 -19.34 30.56
C ASP A 103 5.24 -18.66 31.95
N ARG A 104 4.09 -18.18 32.43
CA ARG A 104 3.92 -17.66 33.80
C ARG A 104 2.88 -18.45 34.59
N LEU A 105 3.11 -19.75 34.78
CA LEU A 105 2.48 -20.56 35.82
C LEU A 105 3.50 -21.50 36.45
#